data_AF-A0A2U3CSN9-F1
#
_entry.id   AF-A0A2U3CSN9-F1
#
_cell.length_a   1.000
_cell.length_b   1.000
_cell.length_c   1.000
_cell.angle_alpha   90.00
_cell.angle_beta   90.00
_cell.angle_gamma   90.00
#
_symmetry.space_group_name_H-M   'P 1'
#
loop_
_entity.id
_entity.type
_entity.pdbx_description
1 polymer ?
#
loop_
_entity_poly.entity_id
_entity_poly.type
_entity_poly.pdbx_seq_one_letter_code
_entity_poly.pdbx_strand_id
1 'polypeptide(L)'
;MHRQDIDYTFQIYMAAVYTNSYKPGMNRYVKLNEQEKRVVENIPNILESWHYVGKQSYVDAMRADGAKIFLDSGAFSAYTLGVTLSVKEYCDYIQRNIDIIRVEDGSLMASVLDGIGDPLQTWRNQEEMEARGVRPLPCFHAGEPFEYLDHYVRNYEYITLGGLVGASTQQLQVWLDRVWDKHLVDGSGRAKIKVHGFGITSRPLMERYPWYSCDSSSWIQSAAFGAIETPKWGPMQVSEKSPSRHYQGQHICNLSEIEQNNVLRYLEESGFTYERLSTIYESRAAYNLWAYGVVNAMILANHNGKFNERLQDLFDE
;
A
#
# COMPACT_ATOMS: atom_id res chain seq x y z
N MET A 1 7.08 27.18 -14.80
CA MET A 1 6.29 26.08 -15.39
C MET A 1 5.07 25.90 -14.50
N HIS A 2 3.86 26.20 -14.99
CA HIS A 2 2.65 25.92 -14.22
C HIS A 2 2.55 24.39 -14.11
N ARG A 3 2.71 23.85 -12.89
CA ARG A 3 2.35 22.46 -12.62
C ARG A 3 0.83 22.35 -12.82
N GLN A 4 0.38 21.35 -13.59
CA GLN A 4 -1.04 21.08 -13.76
C GLN A 4 -1.66 20.79 -12.38
N ASP A 5 -2.92 21.18 -12.19
CA ASP A 5 -3.67 20.78 -11.00
C ASP A 5 -3.73 19.25 -10.96
N ILE A 6 -3.38 18.67 -9.81
CA ILE A 6 -3.46 17.22 -9.59
C ILE A 6 -4.91 16.87 -9.29
N ASP A 7 -5.55 16.12 -10.18
CA ASP A 7 -6.86 15.53 -9.87
C ASP A 7 -6.70 14.52 -8.73
N TYR A 8 -7.50 14.69 -7.68
CA TYR A 8 -7.45 13.80 -6.53
C TYR A 8 -8.10 12.46 -6.86
N THR A 9 -7.25 11.46 -7.14
CA THR A 9 -7.65 10.10 -7.50
C THR A 9 -6.95 9.09 -6.60
N PHE A 10 -7.29 9.11 -5.31
CA PHE A 10 -6.68 8.22 -4.30
C PHE A 10 -6.75 6.73 -4.68
N GLN A 11 -5.60 6.04 -4.56
CA GLN A 11 -5.43 4.64 -4.90
C GLN A 11 -4.77 3.85 -3.76
N ILE A 12 -5.34 2.70 -3.38
CA ILE A 12 -4.69 1.73 -2.50
C ILE A 12 -4.14 0.58 -3.35
N TYR A 13 -2.84 0.34 -3.25
CA TYR A 13 -2.15 -0.78 -3.88
C TYR A 13 -2.14 -1.99 -2.96
N MET A 14 -2.61 -3.13 -3.48
CA MET A 14 -2.54 -4.41 -2.78
C MET A 14 -1.15 -4.99 -2.95
N ALA A 15 -0.38 -4.99 -1.87
CA ALA A 15 0.98 -5.49 -1.89
C ALA A 15 1.01 -7.03 -1.87
N ALA A 16 1.93 -7.60 -2.66
CA ALA A 16 2.29 -9.02 -2.63
C ALA A 16 1.19 -10.00 -3.06
N VAL A 17 0.38 -9.68 -4.07
CA VAL A 17 -0.73 -10.55 -4.55
C VAL A 17 -0.20 -11.80 -5.28
N TYR A 18 0.71 -11.63 -6.23
CA TYR A 18 1.33 -12.73 -6.99
C TYR A 18 2.24 -13.55 -6.10
N THR A 19 3.04 -12.89 -5.28
CA THR A 19 3.97 -13.55 -4.36
C THR A 19 3.26 -14.30 -3.24
N ASN A 20 2.01 -13.93 -2.90
CA ASN A 20 1.11 -14.72 -2.05
C ASN A 20 0.26 -15.77 -2.78
N SER A 21 0.47 -15.98 -4.10
CA SER A 21 -0.14 -17.06 -4.87
C SER A 21 -1.66 -16.98 -5.08
N TYR A 22 -2.23 -15.77 -5.17
CA TYR A 22 -3.68 -15.57 -5.34
C TYR A 22 -4.15 -15.35 -6.78
N LYS A 23 -3.26 -15.39 -7.77
CA LYS A 23 -3.61 -15.21 -9.19
C LYS A 23 -3.81 -16.55 -9.91
N PRO A 24 -4.49 -16.57 -11.08
CA PRO A 24 -4.75 -17.80 -11.82
C PRO A 24 -3.49 -18.67 -12.02
N GLY A 25 -3.64 -19.98 -11.86
CA GLY A 25 -2.53 -20.94 -11.96
C GLY A 25 -1.63 -21.05 -10.71
N MET A 26 -1.94 -20.34 -9.63
CA MET A 26 -1.16 -20.36 -8.38
C MET A 26 -1.82 -21.16 -7.25
N ASN A 27 -1.01 -21.57 -6.27
CA ASN A 27 -1.40 -22.54 -5.24
C ASN A 27 -2.57 -22.14 -4.33
N ARG A 28 -2.77 -20.84 -4.05
CA ARG A 28 -3.90 -20.40 -3.21
C ARG A 28 -5.16 -20.13 -4.03
N TYR A 29 -5.01 -19.73 -5.29
CA TYR A 29 -6.13 -19.48 -6.22
C TYR A 29 -7.07 -20.69 -6.36
N VAL A 30 -6.55 -21.92 -6.37
CA VAL A 30 -7.37 -23.14 -6.52
C VAL A 30 -8.33 -23.41 -5.36
N LYS A 31 -8.15 -22.74 -4.21
CA LYS A 31 -8.99 -22.89 -3.02
C LYS A 31 -10.16 -21.90 -2.98
N LEU A 32 -10.17 -20.95 -3.92
CA LEU A 32 -11.18 -19.91 -4.01
C LEU A 32 -12.43 -20.43 -4.71
N ASN A 33 -13.60 -19.96 -4.27
CA ASN A 33 -14.84 -20.13 -5.02
C ASN A 33 -14.93 -19.12 -6.18
N GLU A 34 -15.96 -19.22 -7.01
CA GLU A 34 -16.10 -18.36 -8.20
C GLU A 34 -16.20 -16.86 -7.88
N GLN A 35 -16.84 -16.48 -6.77
CA GLN A 35 -16.92 -15.07 -6.37
C GLN A 35 -15.55 -14.55 -5.90
N GLU A 36 -14.85 -15.33 -5.10
CA GLU A 36 -13.51 -15.00 -4.59
C GLU A 36 -12.48 -14.93 -5.74
N LYS A 37 -12.57 -15.82 -6.74
CA LYS A 37 -11.74 -15.76 -7.95
C LYS A 37 -11.94 -14.44 -8.71
N ARG A 38 -13.19 -14.03 -8.92
CA ARG A 38 -13.49 -12.73 -9.56
C ARG A 38 -12.86 -11.57 -8.84
N VAL A 39 -12.85 -11.59 -7.50
CA VAL A 39 -12.20 -10.54 -6.70
C VAL A 39 -10.70 -10.49 -6.97
N VAL A 40 -10.00 -11.63 -6.86
CA VAL A 40 -8.54 -11.64 -6.95
C VAL A 40 -8.01 -11.42 -8.37
N GLU A 41 -8.82 -11.75 -9.38
CA GLU A 41 -8.51 -11.48 -10.79
C GLU A 41 -8.58 -9.98 -11.08
N ASN A 42 -9.60 -9.29 -10.57
CA ASN A 42 -9.92 -7.90 -10.93
C ASN A 42 -9.33 -6.85 -9.97
N ILE A 43 -8.17 -7.12 -9.35
CA ILE A 43 -7.49 -6.15 -8.49
C ILE A 43 -6.78 -5.10 -9.37
N PRO A 44 -7.19 -3.82 -9.33
CA PRO A 44 -6.69 -2.83 -10.28
C PRO A 44 -5.28 -2.33 -9.95
N ASN A 45 -4.92 -2.26 -8.67
CA ASN A 45 -3.68 -1.66 -8.18
C ASN A 45 -2.91 -2.70 -7.38
N ILE A 46 -1.84 -3.23 -7.96
CA ILE A 46 -0.99 -4.25 -7.36
C ILE A 46 0.41 -3.69 -7.20
N LEU A 47 0.98 -3.89 -6.02
CA LEU A 47 2.37 -3.61 -5.73
C LEU A 47 3.11 -4.93 -5.49
N GLU A 48 4.26 -5.10 -6.11
CA GLU A 48 5.14 -6.24 -5.86
C GLU A 48 6.55 -5.77 -5.54
N SER A 49 7.24 -6.52 -4.69
CA SER A 49 8.61 -6.22 -4.30
C SER A 49 9.59 -7.04 -5.13
N TRP A 50 10.57 -6.38 -5.75
CA TRP A 50 11.60 -6.99 -6.59
C TRP A 50 12.32 -8.13 -5.87
N HIS A 51 12.60 -7.96 -4.57
CA HIS A 51 13.18 -9.00 -3.72
C HIS A 51 12.44 -10.36 -3.82
N TYR A 52 11.12 -10.35 -4.03
CA TYR A 52 10.31 -11.56 -4.18
C TYR A 52 9.98 -11.91 -5.64
N VAL A 53 9.80 -10.92 -6.53
CA VAL A 53 9.45 -11.13 -7.94
C VAL A 53 10.65 -11.24 -8.89
N GLY A 54 11.85 -11.47 -8.37
CA GLY A 54 13.04 -11.78 -9.17
C GLY A 54 12.95 -13.08 -9.98
N LYS A 55 12.05 -14.02 -9.59
CA LYS A 55 11.83 -15.29 -10.31
C LYS A 55 11.00 -15.09 -11.58
N GLN A 56 11.46 -15.67 -12.69
CA GLN A 56 10.80 -15.55 -14.01
C GLN A 56 9.32 -15.99 -14.00
N SER A 57 8.97 -17.01 -13.20
CA SER A 57 7.59 -17.48 -13.10
C SER A 57 6.58 -16.42 -12.64
N TYR A 58 7.00 -15.46 -11.78
CA TYR A 58 6.13 -14.36 -11.37
C TYR A 58 5.97 -13.33 -12.49
N VAL A 59 7.05 -13.04 -13.21
CA VAL A 59 7.04 -12.16 -14.39
C VAL A 59 6.10 -12.72 -15.46
N ASP A 60 6.21 -14.02 -15.74
CA ASP A 60 5.37 -14.69 -16.74
C ASP A 60 3.89 -14.68 -16.33
N ALA A 61 3.59 -14.88 -15.05
CA ALA A 61 2.23 -14.78 -14.53
C ALA A 61 1.66 -13.36 -14.64
N MET A 62 2.44 -12.33 -14.28
CA MET A 62 2.03 -10.93 -14.43
C MET A 62 1.79 -10.57 -15.90
N ARG A 63 2.65 -11.04 -16.80
CA ARG A 63 2.52 -10.80 -18.24
C ARG A 63 1.31 -11.53 -18.84
N ALA A 64 1.06 -12.77 -18.43
CA ALA A 64 -0.11 -13.53 -18.85
C ALA A 64 -1.43 -12.88 -18.37
N ASP A 65 -1.41 -12.26 -17.20
CA ASP A 65 -2.55 -11.50 -16.64
C ASP A 65 -2.67 -10.07 -17.22
N GLY A 66 -1.73 -9.65 -18.08
CA GLY A 66 -1.69 -8.28 -18.61
C GLY A 66 -1.47 -7.20 -17.53
N ALA A 67 -0.90 -7.58 -16.39
CA ALA A 67 -0.80 -6.72 -15.23
C ALA A 67 0.23 -5.60 -15.39
N LYS A 68 -0.09 -4.46 -14.76
CA LYS A 68 0.80 -3.29 -14.63
C LYS A 68 0.97 -2.95 -13.16
N ILE A 69 2.10 -3.36 -12.60
CA ILE A 69 2.39 -3.26 -11.16
C ILE A 69 3.14 -1.97 -10.81
N PHE A 70 3.02 -1.56 -9.56
CA PHE A 70 4.03 -0.73 -8.91
C PHE A 70 5.12 -1.67 -8.37
N LEU A 71 6.37 -1.49 -8.81
CA LEU A 71 7.52 -2.24 -8.31
C LEU A 71 8.18 -1.54 -7.12
N ASP A 72 8.17 -2.18 -5.96
CA ASP A 72 9.01 -1.79 -4.83
C ASP A 72 10.39 -2.48 -4.92
N SER A 73 11.47 -1.80 -4.50
CA SER A 73 12.81 -2.39 -4.47
C SER A 73 12.93 -3.56 -3.49
N GLY A 74 12.13 -3.55 -2.41
CA GLY A 74 12.21 -4.58 -1.37
C GLY A 74 13.42 -4.47 -0.45
N ALA A 75 14.08 -3.31 -0.41
CA ALA A 75 15.28 -3.08 0.39
C ALA A 75 15.08 -3.44 1.87
N PHE A 76 13.95 -3.08 2.46
CA PHE A 76 13.62 -3.39 3.85
C PHE A 76 13.51 -4.90 4.10
N SER A 77 12.81 -5.63 3.24
CA SER A 77 12.68 -7.09 3.34
C SER A 77 14.03 -7.80 3.12
N ALA A 78 14.81 -7.35 2.14
CA ALA A 78 16.14 -7.90 1.90
C ALA A 78 17.08 -7.69 3.09
N TYR A 79 17.09 -6.50 3.68
CA TYR A 79 17.90 -6.17 4.85
C TYR A 79 17.57 -7.04 6.06
N THR A 80 16.28 -7.21 6.37
CA THR A 80 15.85 -8.07 7.49
C THR A 80 16.20 -9.55 7.30
N LEU A 81 16.43 -9.98 6.05
CA LEU A 81 16.85 -11.33 5.68
C LEU A 81 18.36 -11.45 5.39
N GLY A 82 19.14 -10.37 5.56
CA GLY A 82 20.58 -10.36 5.29
C GLY A 82 20.95 -10.50 3.80
N VAL A 83 20.03 -10.18 2.90
CA VAL A 83 20.25 -10.23 1.44
C VAL A 83 20.76 -8.87 0.96
N THR A 84 21.87 -8.89 0.21
CA THR A 84 22.40 -7.68 -0.44
C THR A 84 21.78 -7.52 -1.83
N LEU A 85 21.31 -6.31 -2.13
CA LEU A 85 20.72 -5.95 -3.42
C LEU A 85 21.69 -5.06 -4.23
N SER A 86 21.66 -5.20 -5.55
CA SER A 86 22.51 -4.41 -6.47
C SER A 86 21.68 -3.43 -7.30
N VAL A 87 22.09 -2.16 -7.32
CA VAL A 87 21.50 -1.12 -8.18
C VAL A 87 21.51 -1.56 -9.65
N LYS A 88 22.63 -2.16 -10.10
CA LYS A 88 22.77 -2.65 -11.47
C LYS A 88 21.73 -3.72 -11.79
N GLU A 89 21.63 -4.75 -10.94
CA GLU A 89 20.71 -5.87 -11.18
C GLU A 89 19.25 -5.41 -11.14
N TYR A 90 18.93 -4.44 -10.27
CA TYR A 90 17.61 -3.85 -10.20
C TYR A 90 17.26 -3.06 -11.47
N CYS A 91 18.19 -2.24 -11.98
CA CYS A 91 18.01 -1.53 -13.26
C CYS A 91 17.83 -2.50 -14.43
N ASP A 92 18.66 -3.55 -14.50
CA ASP A 92 18.58 -4.58 -15.53
C ASP A 92 17.21 -5.29 -15.48
N TYR A 93 16.71 -5.57 -14.26
CA TYR A 93 15.37 -6.14 -14.07
C TYR A 93 14.27 -5.21 -14.56
N ILE A 94 14.32 -3.93 -14.20
CA ILE A 94 13.33 -2.93 -14.60
C ILE A 94 13.30 -2.80 -16.13
N GLN A 95 14.46 -2.66 -16.76
CA GLN A 95 14.56 -2.47 -18.21
C GLN A 95 14.03 -3.69 -18.98
N ARG A 96 14.38 -4.90 -18.54
CA ARG A 96 13.91 -6.16 -19.16
C ARG A 96 12.40 -6.35 -19.02
N ASN A 97 11.80 -5.82 -17.96
CA ASN A 97 10.41 -6.07 -17.58
C ASN A 97 9.57 -4.78 -17.59
N ILE A 98 9.98 -3.77 -18.35
CA ILE A 98 9.29 -2.47 -18.42
C ILE A 98 7.84 -2.62 -18.88
N ASP A 99 7.54 -3.69 -19.62
CA ASP A 99 6.21 -4.02 -20.11
C ASP A 99 5.23 -4.44 -19.00
N ILE A 100 5.68 -4.79 -17.79
CA ILE A 100 4.80 -5.11 -16.67
C ILE A 100 4.82 -4.05 -15.56
N ILE A 101 5.67 -3.03 -15.68
CA ILE A 101 5.75 -1.93 -14.71
C ILE A 101 4.80 -0.81 -15.17
N ARG A 102 4.01 -0.28 -14.24
CA ARG A 102 3.08 0.81 -14.52
C ARG A 102 3.84 2.10 -14.80
N VAL A 103 3.29 2.92 -15.69
CA VAL A 103 3.72 4.31 -15.90
C VAL A 103 2.51 5.20 -15.67
N GLU A 104 2.66 6.20 -14.80
CA GLU A 104 1.59 7.10 -14.38
C GLU A 104 2.00 8.53 -14.73
N ASP A 105 1.33 9.15 -15.71
CA ASP A 105 1.68 10.49 -16.23
C ASP A 105 3.18 10.67 -16.52
N GLY A 106 3.77 9.68 -17.19
CA GLY A 106 5.20 9.67 -17.52
C GLY A 106 6.14 9.26 -16.38
N SER A 107 5.63 9.10 -15.16
CA SER A 107 6.41 8.60 -14.02
C SER A 107 6.44 7.08 -14.02
N LEU A 108 7.64 6.50 -14.02
CA LEU A 108 7.82 5.05 -13.87
C LEU A 108 7.46 4.64 -12.44
N MET A 109 6.49 3.75 -12.28
CA MET A 109 6.04 3.24 -10.98
C MET A 109 6.98 2.13 -10.48
N ALA A 110 8.24 2.50 -10.26
CA ALA A 110 9.24 1.71 -9.57
C ALA A 110 9.91 2.59 -8.50
N SER A 111 10.05 2.14 -7.27
CA SER A 111 10.77 2.90 -6.23
C SER A 111 12.28 2.76 -6.40
N VAL A 112 13.01 3.76 -5.92
CA VAL A 112 14.46 3.70 -5.76
C VAL A 112 14.87 2.52 -4.86
N LEU A 113 16.08 2.02 -5.05
CA LEU A 113 16.68 1.08 -4.10
C LEU A 113 17.15 1.84 -2.85
N ASP A 114 16.52 1.61 -1.70
CA ASP A 114 16.84 2.35 -0.48
C ASP A 114 18.19 1.94 0.12
N GLY A 115 18.94 2.94 0.60
CA GLY A 115 20.02 2.77 1.56
C GLY A 115 19.45 2.67 2.96
N ILE A 116 19.27 1.46 3.49
CA ILE A 116 18.63 1.26 4.80
C ILE A 116 19.41 1.98 5.91
N GLY A 117 18.79 3.02 6.49
CA GLY A 117 19.42 3.86 7.52
C GLY A 117 20.48 4.83 6.99
N ASP A 118 20.65 4.95 5.68
CA ASP A 118 21.62 5.82 5.01
C ASP A 118 20.96 6.65 3.89
N PRO A 119 20.51 7.88 4.20
CA PRO A 119 19.83 8.75 3.24
C PRO A 119 20.72 9.16 2.07
N LEU A 120 22.03 9.31 2.33
CA LEU A 120 23.00 9.65 1.30
C LEU A 120 23.17 8.49 0.31
N GLN A 121 23.14 7.24 0.81
CA GLN A 121 23.16 6.06 -0.05
C GLN A 121 21.88 5.95 -0.89
N THR A 122 20.69 6.23 -0.33
CA THR A 122 19.44 6.30 -1.12
C THR A 122 19.56 7.32 -2.25
N TRP A 123 20.07 8.52 -1.96
CA TRP A 123 20.28 9.56 -2.97
C TRP A 123 21.29 9.16 -4.04
N ARG A 124 22.41 8.54 -3.66
CA ARG A 124 23.39 7.99 -4.61
C ARG A 124 22.80 6.90 -5.49
N ASN A 125 21.97 6.02 -4.91
CA ASN A 125 21.26 5.00 -5.68
C ASN A 125 20.31 5.64 -6.69
N GLN A 126 19.60 6.71 -6.32
CA GLN A 126 18.75 7.47 -7.26
C GLN A 126 19.57 7.99 -8.45
N GLU A 127 20.68 8.69 -8.19
CA GLU A 127 21.55 9.22 -9.26
C GLU A 127 22.12 8.10 -10.15
N GLU A 128 22.55 6.99 -9.54
CA GLU A 128 23.10 5.86 -10.29
C GLU A 128 22.04 5.18 -11.16
N MET A 129 20.82 4.97 -10.64
CA MET A 129 19.71 4.40 -11.42
C MET A 129 19.38 5.29 -12.62
N GLU A 130 19.33 6.61 -12.42
CA GLU A 130 19.08 7.57 -13.49
C GLU A 130 20.19 7.58 -14.54
N ALA A 131 21.45 7.54 -14.11
CA ALA A 131 22.60 7.41 -15.01
C ALA A 131 22.58 6.11 -15.84
N ARG A 132 21.93 5.06 -15.33
CA ARG A 132 21.71 3.78 -16.03
C ARG A 132 20.47 3.81 -16.94
N GLY A 133 19.76 4.92 -17.03
CA GLY A 133 18.59 5.10 -17.88
C GLY A 133 17.27 4.64 -17.26
N VAL A 134 17.22 4.44 -15.93
CA VAL A 134 16.00 4.15 -15.19
C VAL A 134 15.71 5.32 -14.25
N ARG A 135 14.54 5.95 -14.38
CA ARG A 135 14.14 7.06 -13.51
C ARG A 135 13.08 6.61 -12.51
N PRO A 136 13.46 5.97 -11.38
CA PRO A 136 12.51 5.52 -10.38
C PRO A 136 11.95 6.69 -9.56
N LEU A 137 10.86 6.44 -8.85
CA LEU A 137 10.33 7.35 -7.83
C LEU A 137 11.30 7.43 -6.65
N PRO A 138 11.76 8.63 -6.25
CA PRO A 138 12.63 8.77 -5.09
C PRO A 138 11.82 8.56 -3.80
N CYS A 139 12.48 7.97 -2.79
CA CYS A 139 11.90 7.71 -1.48
C CYS A 139 12.51 8.62 -0.42
N PHE A 140 11.68 9.35 0.31
CA PHE A 140 12.07 10.09 1.50
C PHE A 140 11.63 9.33 2.76
N HIS A 141 12.56 9.08 3.68
CA HIS A 141 12.30 8.31 4.89
C HIS A 141 12.10 9.19 6.12
N ALA A 142 11.35 8.68 7.10
CA ALA A 142 11.25 9.32 8.40
C ALA A 142 12.63 9.45 9.08
N GLY A 143 12.93 10.65 9.57
CA GLY A 143 14.20 10.97 10.23
C GLY A 143 15.30 11.51 9.30
N GLU A 144 15.05 11.57 7.99
CA GLU A 144 16.00 12.16 7.04
C GLU A 144 15.99 13.70 7.07
N PRO A 145 17.12 14.36 6.74
CA PRO A 145 17.15 15.81 6.55
C PRO A 145 16.18 16.26 5.45
N PHE A 146 15.36 17.27 5.73
CA PHE A 146 14.30 17.74 4.82
C PHE A 146 14.82 18.32 3.50
N GLU A 147 16.11 18.62 3.39
CA GLU A 147 16.76 19.05 2.16
C GLU A 147 16.61 18.00 1.05
N TYR A 148 16.60 16.70 1.38
CA TYR A 148 16.31 15.63 0.42
C TYR A 148 14.87 15.69 -0.07
N LEU A 149 13.90 15.86 0.83
CA LEU A 149 12.49 16.00 0.48
C LEU A 149 12.26 17.21 -0.43
N ASP A 150 12.81 18.36 -0.07
CA ASP A 150 12.72 19.58 -0.88
C ASP A 150 13.35 19.39 -2.26
N HIS A 151 14.47 18.68 -2.34
CA HIS A 151 15.09 18.31 -3.61
C HIS A 151 14.14 17.44 -4.46
N TYR A 152 13.55 16.39 -3.87
CA TYR A 152 12.63 15.52 -4.60
C TYR A 152 11.37 16.27 -5.07
N VAL A 153 10.76 17.09 -4.20
CA VAL A 153 9.57 17.90 -4.54
C VAL A 153 9.84 18.90 -5.68
N ARG A 154 11.07 19.40 -5.80
CA ARG A 154 11.47 20.32 -6.89
C ARG A 154 11.68 19.59 -8.22
N ASN A 155 12.24 18.39 -8.20
CA ASN A 155 12.76 17.71 -9.38
C ASN A 155 11.91 16.55 -9.92
N TYR A 156 10.89 16.10 -9.16
CA TYR A 156 10.02 14.99 -9.51
C TYR A 156 8.55 15.38 -9.41
N GLU A 157 7.71 14.70 -10.20
CA GLU A 157 6.25 14.89 -10.21
C GLU A 157 5.53 13.90 -9.29
N TYR A 158 6.22 12.82 -8.91
CA TYR A 158 5.75 11.77 -8.03
C TYR A 158 6.91 11.26 -7.18
N ILE A 159 6.70 11.19 -5.86
CA ILE A 159 7.66 10.67 -4.88
C ILE A 159 7.00 9.63 -3.97
N THR A 160 7.81 8.89 -3.22
CA THR A 160 7.36 7.97 -2.18
C THR A 160 7.82 8.43 -0.80
N LEU A 161 7.04 8.12 0.24
CA LEU A 161 7.40 8.30 1.65
C LEU A 161 7.54 6.93 2.31
N GLY A 162 8.66 6.69 2.98
CA GLY A 162 9.01 5.41 3.60
C GLY A 162 9.56 5.54 5.02
N GLY A 163 10.07 4.43 5.58
CA GLY A 163 10.68 4.42 6.92
C GLY A 163 9.67 4.47 8.06
N LEU A 164 8.44 4.01 7.82
CA LEU A 164 7.29 4.17 8.72
C LEU A 164 6.98 2.92 9.54
N VAL A 165 7.70 1.83 9.28
CA VAL A 165 7.49 0.54 9.94
C VAL A 165 7.93 0.61 11.41
N GLY A 166 7.05 0.15 12.31
CA GLY A 166 7.33 0.06 13.74
C GLY A 166 6.94 1.29 14.56
N ALA A 167 6.61 2.42 13.91
CA ALA A 167 6.05 3.59 14.59
C ALA A 167 4.55 3.42 14.85
N SER A 168 4.07 3.98 15.95
CA SER A 168 2.62 4.02 16.23
C SER A 168 1.91 4.99 15.29
N THR A 169 0.60 4.80 15.08
CA THR A 169 -0.24 5.72 14.29
C THR A 169 -0.08 7.17 14.74
N GLN A 170 0.06 7.43 16.04
CA GLN A 170 0.24 8.78 16.58
C GLN A 170 1.61 9.36 16.23
N GLN A 171 2.68 8.58 16.33
CA GLN A 171 4.03 9.02 15.95
C GLN A 171 4.09 9.34 14.46
N LEU A 172 3.50 8.48 13.63
CA LEU A 172 3.39 8.71 12.19
C LEU A 172 2.56 9.95 11.90
N GLN A 173 1.46 10.18 12.61
CA GLN A 173 0.65 11.37 12.43
C GLN A 173 1.44 12.66 12.70
N VAL A 174 2.17 12.73 13.82
CA VAL A 174 2.98 13.92 14.15
C VAL A 174 4.01 14.22 13.06
N TRP A 175 4.69 13.18 12.56
CA TRP A 175 5.68 13.35 11.50
C TRP A 175 5.02 13.74 10.16
N LEU A 176 3.94 13.05 9.77
CA LEU A 176 3.20 13.33 8.54
C LEU A 176 2.56 14.71 8.54
N ASP A 177 2.01 15.19 9.66
CA ASP A 177 1.47 16.55 9.79
C ASP A 177 2.56 17.59 9.44
N ARG A 178 3.77 17.45 10.00
CA ARG A 178 4.90 18.33 9.69
C ARG A 178 5.34 18.23 8.22
N VAL A 179 5.48 17.00 7.71
CA VAL A 179 5.90 16.75 6.32
C VAL A 179 4.90 17.37 5.33
N TRP A 180 3.61 17.12 5.54
CA TRP A 180 2.55 17.62 4.66
C TRP A 180 2.43 19.14 4.72
N ASP A 181 2.32 19.70 5.92
CA ASP A 181 2.14 21.14 6.13
C ASP A 181 3.28 21.98 5.56
N LYS A 182 4.53 21.59 5.86
CA LYS A 182 5.70 22.42 5.52
C LYS A 182 6.23 22.16 4.11
N HIS A 183 6.12 20.93 3.59
CA HIS A 183 6.81 20.54 2.35
C HIS A 183 5.86 20.16 1.22
N LEU A 184 4.78 19.43 1.48
CA LEU A 184 4.01 18.76 0.42
C LEU A 184 2.73 19.46 -0.02
N VAL A 185 2.15 20.38 0.77
CA VAL A 185 0.95 21.12 0.36
C VAL A 185 1.21 22.58 -0.03
N ASP A 186 0.38 23.09 -0.94
CA ASP A 186 0.35 24.50 -1.31
C ASP A 186 -0.40 25.36 -0.27
N GLY A 187 -0.47 26.68 -0.52
CA GLY A 187 -1.18 27.63 0.34
C GLY A 187 -2.69 27.41 0.44
N SER A 188 -3.26 26.44 -0.28
CA SER A 188 -4.67 26.02 -0.21
C SER A 188 -4.86 24.61 0.38
N GLY A 189 -3.77 23.94 0.80
CA GLY A 189 -3.78 22.60 1.35
C GLY A 189 -3.78 21.47 0.30
N ARG A 190 -3.62 21.78 -0.99
CA ARG A 190 -3.55 20.76 -2.06
C ARG A 190 -2.13 20.24 -2.20
N ALA A 191 -1.97 18.95 -2.53
CA ALA A 191 -0.65 18.37 -2.77
C ALA A 191 0.07 19.09 -3.94
N LYS A 192 1.35 19.42 -3.75
CA LYS A 192 2.21 20.06 -4.78
C LYS A 192 2.64 19.09 -5.89
N ILE A 193 2.70 17.81 -5.56
CA ILE A 193 3.12 16.68 -6.39
C ILE A 193 2.37 15.42 -5.94
N LYS A 194 2.41 14.35 -6.73
CA LYS A 194 1.88 13.05 -6.31
C LYS A 194 2.76 12.46 -5.22
N VAL A 195 2.14 11.80 -4.24
CA VAL A 195 2.85 11.20 -3.11
C VAL A 195 2.27 9.82 -2.83
N HIS A 196 3.15 8.82 -2.76
CA HIS A 196 2.82 7.46 -2.35
C HIS A 196 3.29 7.22 -0.92
N GLY A 197 2.43 6.71 -0.05
CA GLY A 197 2.81 6.32 1.32
C GLY A 197 3.08 4.82 1.42
N PHE A 198 4.35 4.43 1.60
CA PHE A 198 4.70 3.03 1.82
C PHE A 198 4.25 2.53 3.20
N GLY A 199 3.50 1.44 3.22
CA GLY A 199 3.02 0.80 4.45
C GLY A 199 2.04 1.65 5.27
N ILE A 200 1.41 2.66 4.67
CA ILE A 200 0.33 3.42 5.31
C ILE A 200 -0.94 2.58 5.27
N THR A 201 -1.15 1.73 6.28
CA THR A 201 -2.29 0.79 6.33
C THR A 201 -3.46 1.26 7.21
N SER A 202 -3.21 2.28 8.04
CA SER A 202 -4.20 2.86 8.95
C SER A 202 -5.17 3.79 8.22
N ARG A 203 -6.47 3.52 8.33
CA ARG A 203 -7.53 4.34 7.70
C ARG A 203 -7.47 5.81 8.10
N PRO A 204 -7.35 6.17 9.40
CA PRO A 204 -7.18 7.57 9.79
C PRO A 204 -6.01 8.27 9.08
N LEU A 205 -4.90 7.57 8.79
CA LEU A 205 -3.77 8.18 8.08
C LEU A 205 -4.03 8.28 6.58
N MET A 206 -4.72 7.31 5.97
CA MET A 206 -5.12 7.39 4.56
C MET A 206 -6.12 8.53 4.32
N GLU A 207 -7.04 8.75 5.25
CA GLU A 207 -8.11 9.77 5.17
C GLU A 207 -7.64 11.18 5.53
N ARG A 208 -6.50 11.34 6.20
CA ARG A 208 -6.07 12.64 6.72
C ARG A 208 -5.33 13.51 5.71
N TYR A 209 -4.62 12.89 4.78
CA TYR A 209 -3.70 13.61 3.89
C TYR A 209 -4.08 13.43 2.42
N PRO A 210 -3.74 14.39 1.54
CA PRO A 210 -4.04 14.31 0.11
C PRO A 210 -3.06 13.40 -0.63
N TRP A 211 -2.97 12.14 -0.20
CA TRP A 211 -2.21 11.09 -0.87
C TRP A 211 -2.68 10.90 -2.31
N TYR A 212 -1.73 10.64 -3.22
CA TYR A 212 -2.09 10.09 -4.52
C TYR A 212 -2.34 8.58 -4.39
N SER A 213 -1.49 7.89 -3.61
CA SER A 213 -1.71 6.49 -3.29
C SER A 213 -1.05 6.03 -1.99
N CYS A 214 -1.45 4.87 -1.51
CA CYS A 214 -0.80 4.13 -0.43
C CYS A 214 -0.75 2.65 -0.82
N ASP A 215 0.07 1.84 -0.15
CA ASP A 215 0.00 0.37 -0.26
C ASP A 215 -0.35 -0.30 1.07
N SER A 216 -0.83 -1.54 0.96
CA SER A 216 -1.10 -2.37 2.12
C SER A 216 -0.88 -3.85 1.83
N SER A 217 -0.11 -4.51 2.70
CA SER A 217 -0.07 -5.97 2.84
C SER A 217 -0.95 -6.48 3.98
N SER A 218 -1.69 -5.61 4.67
CA SER A 218 -2.54 -6.01 5.80
C SER A 218 -3.66 -6.96 5.40
N TRP A 219 -4.10 -6.97 4.13
CA TRP A 219 -5.11 -7.92 3.65
C TRP A 219 -4.74 -9.38 3.92
N ILE A 220 -3.47 -9.76 3.74
CA ILE A 220 -3.00 -11.12 3.96
C ILE A 220 -2.57 -11.36 5.41
N GLN A 221 -2.04 -10.33 6.08
CA GLN A 221 -1.65 -10.40 7.49
C GLN A 221 -2.88 -10.58 8.38
N SER A 222 -3.93 -9.77 8.20
CA SER A 222 -5.20 -9.89 8.93
C SER A 222 -5.83 -11.26 8.71
N ALA A 223 -5.82 -11.78 7.47
CA ALA A 223 -6.31 -13.13 7.18
C ALA A 223 -5.54 -14.22 7.94
N ALA A 224 -4.22 -14.05 8.10
CA ALA A 224 -3.34 -14.97 8.83
C ALA A 224 -3.62 -14.97 10.33
N PHE A 225 -3.95 -13.80 10.88
CA PHE A 225 -4.39 -13.64 12.27
C PHE A 225 -5.88 -13.97 12.49
N GLY A 226 -6.57 -14.52 11.49
CA GLY A 226 -7.96 -14.97 11.62
C GLY A 226 -8.99 -13.84 11.56
N ALA A 227 -8.61 -12.67 11.06
CA ALA A 227 -9.44 -11.49 10.95
C ALA A 227 -9.82 -11.17 9.50
N ILE A 228 -10.88 -10.37 9.38
CA ILE A 228 -11.26 -9.68 8.15
C ILE A 228 -11.26 -8.16 8.36
N GLU A 229 -11.00 -7.41 7.29
CA GLU A 229 -11.07 -5.95 7.27
C GLU A 229 -12.46 -5.52 6.82
N THR A 230 -13.33 -5.07 7.72
CA THR A 230 -14.67 -4.62 7.32
C THR A 230 -14.65 -3.15 6.90
N PRO A 231 -15.20 -2.79 5.72
CA PRO A 231 -15.24 -1.39 5.29
C PRO A 231 -15.93 -0.45 6.27
N LYS A 232 -16.98 -0.91 6.97
CA LYS A 232 -17.79 -0.07 7.88
C LYS A 232 -17.30 -0.05 9.33
N TRP A 233 -16.77 -1.16 9.83
CA TRP A 233 -16.47 -1.32 11.26
C TRP A 233 -14.99 -1.57 11.56
N GLY A 234 -14.14 -1.63 10.54
CA GLY A 234 -12.71 -1.94 10.69
C GLY A 234 -12.43 -3.44 10.88
N PRO A 235 -11.26 -3.80 11.42
CA PRO A 235 -10.85 -5.18 11.61
C PRO A 235 -11.79 -5.96 12.54
N MET A 236 -12.17 -7.18 12.17
CA MET A 236 -13.00 -8.07 12.97
C MET A 236 -12.45 -9.49 12.98
N GLN A 237 -12.41 -10.14 14.14
CA GLN A 237 -12.03 -11.55 14.27
C GLN A 237 -13.18 -12.46 13.85
N VAL A 238 -12.89 -13.43 12.99
CA VAL A 238 -13.90 -14.34 12.43
C VAL A 238 -13.51 -15.81 12.47
N SER A 239 -12.22 -16.09 12.60
CA SER A 239 -11.70 -17.45 12.59
C SER A 239 -12.24 -18.25 13.75
N GLU A 240 -12.79 -19.44 13.46
CA GLU A 240 -13.25 -20.35 14.52
C GLU A 240 -12.12 -20.80 15.46
N LYS A 241 -10.85 -20.66 15.03
CA LYS A 241 -9.67 -20.99 15.83
C LYS A 241 -9.17 -19.81 16.68
N SER A 242 -9.85 -18.66 16.62
CA SER A 242 -9.43 -17.45 17.34
C SER A 242 -9.75 -17.56 18.83
N PRO A 243 -8.79 -17.27 19.73
CA PRO A 243 -9.06 -17.20 21.17
C PRO A 243 -10.04 -16.06 21.52
N SER A 244 -10.17 -15.03 20.66
CA SER A 244 -11.08 -13.90 20.83
C SER A 244 -12.55 -14.31 20.95
N ARG A 245 -12.90 -15.53 20.54
CA ARG A 245 -14.25 -16.11 20.74
C ARG A 245 -14.68 -16.12 22.21
N HIS A 246 -13.74 -16.18 23.14
CA HIS A 246 -13.99 -16.22 24.58
C HIS A 246 -14.15 -14.84 25.25
N TYR A 247 -13.96 -13.74 24.50
CA TYR A 247 -13.97 -12.38 25.02
C TYR A 247 -15.05 -11.54 24.33
N GLN A 248 -16.06 -11.11 25.08
CA GLN A 248 -17.22 -10.38 24.56
C GLN A 248 -16.81 -9.19 23.67
N GLY A 249 -17.43 -9.08 22.49
CA GLY A 249 -17.19 -8.01 21.53
C GLY A 249 -15.90 -8.12 20.71
N GLN A 250 -15.05 -9.13 20.95
CA GLN A 250 -13.78 -9.29 20.23
C GLN A 250 -13.87 -10.24 19.03
N HIS A 251 -15.01 -10.89 18.79
CA HIS A 251 -15.23 -11.82 17.68
C HIS A 251 -16.66 -11.70 17.15
N ILE A 252 -16.89 -11.93 15.84
CA ILE A 252 -18.25 -11.82 15.26
C ILE A 252 -19.29 -12.62 16.05
N CYS A 253 -18.93 -13.82 16.53
CA CYS A 253 -19.83 -14.71 17.28
C CYS A 253 -20.18 -14.26 18.71
N ASN A 254 -19.56 -13.19 19.22
CA ASN A 254 -19.83 -12.66 20.56
C ASN A 254 -20.17 -11.15 20.54
N LEU A 255 -20.56 -10.65 19.38
CA LEU A 255 -21.28 -9.37 19.25
C LEU A 255 -22.70 -9.52 19.81
N SER A 256 -23.40 -8.40 20.03
CA SER A 256 -24.84 -8.47 20.27
C SER A 256 -25.57 -9.07 19.06
N GLU A 257 -26.74 -9.67 19.27
CA GLU A 257 -27.51 -10.29 18.18
C GLU A 257 -27.80 -9.31 17.03
N ILE A 258 -28.07 -8.05 17.34
CA ILE A 258 -28.32 -7.00 16.34
C ILE A 258 -27.06 -6.70 15.53
N GLU A 259 -25.91 -6.51 16.20
CA GLU A 259 -24.63 -6.26 15.54
C GLU A 259 -24.21 -7.45 14.68
N GLN A 260 -24.32 -8.66 15.23
CA GLN A 260 -24.01 -9.90 14.52
C GLN A 260 -24.88 -10.04 13.26
N ASN A 261 -26.19 -9.87 13.37
CA ASN A 261 -27.10 -9.95 12.22
C ASN A 261 -26.78 -8.90 11.15
N ASN A 262 -26.40 -7.68 11.55
CA ASN A 262 -25.99 -6.63 10.62
C ASN A 262 -24.70 -6.99 9.88
N VAL A 263 -23.70 -7.52 10.59
CA VAL A 263 -22.43 -7.93 9.98
C VAL A 263 -22.66 -9.12 9.04
N LEU A 264 -23.38 -10.15 9.49
CA LEU A 264 -23.64 -11.35 8.68
C LEU A 264 -24.40 -11.00 7.39
N ARG A 265 -25.44 -10.17 7.49
CA ARG A 265 -26.16 -9.67 6.30
C ARG A 265 -25.24 -8.92 5.35
N TYR A 266 -24.37 -8.05 5.87
CA TYR A 266 -23.42 -7.31 5.03
C TYR A 266 -22.44 -8.24 4.31
N LEU A 267 -21.97 -9.30 4.96
CA LEU A 267 -21.11 -10.31 4.34
C LEU A 267 -21.84 -10.99 3.16
N GLU A 268 -23.07 -11.46 3.39
CA GLU A 268 -23.88 -12.13 2.37
C GLU A 268 -24.21 -11.20 1.19
N GLU A 269 -24.61 -9.95 1.47
CA GLU A 269 -24.83 -8.91 0.45
C GLU A 269 -23.58 -8.61 -0.38
N SER A 270 -22.39 -8.81 0.21
CA SER A 270 -21.08 -8.64 -0.46
C SER A 270 -20.62 -9.90 -1.20
N GLY A 271 -21.38 -10.99 -1.14
CA GLY A 271 -21.07 -12.27 -1.79
C GLY A 271 -20.14 -13.19 -0.99
N PHE A 272 -20.04 -13.00 0.33
CA PHE A 272 -19.21 -13.81 1.21
C PHE A 272 -20.03 -14.42 2.34
N THR A 273 -19.71 -15.66 2.73
CA THR A 273 -20.42 -16.32 3.83
C THR A 273 -19.55 -16.39 5.08
N TYR A 274 -20.17 -16.24 6.25
CA TYR A 274 -19.47 -16.38 7.53
C TYR A 274 -18.82 -17.75 7.69
N GLU A 275 -19.46 -18.83 7.21
CA GLU A 275 -18.90 -20.18 7.24
C GLU A 275 -17.53 -20.25 6.56
N ARG A 276 -17.41 -19.73 5.34
CA ARG A 276 -16.13 -19.73 4.62
C ARG A 276 -15.11 -18.80 5.28
N LEU A 277 -15.51 -17.60 5.68
CA LEU A 277 -14.59 -16.64 6.31
C LEU A 277 -14.05 -17.15 7.65
N SER A 278 -14.86 -17.87 8.42
CA SER A 278 -14.46 -18.45 9.70
C SER A 278 -13.54 -19.68 9.58
N THR A 279 -13.63 -20.44 8.49
CA THR A 279 -12.92 -21.72 8.33
C THR A 279 -11.77 -21.68 7.31
N ILE A 280 -11.88 -20.90 6.23
CA ILE A 280 -10.96 -20.89 5.09
C ILE A 280 -10.11 -19.62 5.10
N TYR A 281 -8.80 -19.81 5.20
CA TYR A 281 -7.81 -18.72 5.17
C TYR A 281 -7.85 -17.91 3.87
N GLU A 282 -7.89 -18.61 2.74
CA GLU A 282 -7.89 -17.97 1.42
C GLU A 282 -9.17 -17.15 1.16
N SER A 283 -10.30 -17.57 1.74
CA SER A 283 -11.56 -16.82 1.68
C SER A 283 -11.46 -15.49 2.43
N ARG A 284 -10.86 -15.47 3.64
CA ARG A 284 -10.61 -14.22 4.38
C ARG A 284 -9.72 -13.26 3.59
N ALA A 285 -8.67 -13.78 2.97
CA ALA A 285 -7.75 -12.96 2.19
C ALA A 285 -8.44 -12.37 0.94
N ALA A 286 -9.24 -13.16 0.23
CA ALA A 286 -10.05 -12.67 -0.89
C ALA A 286 -11.07 -11.61 -0.43
N TYR A 287 -11.75 -11.81 0.70
CA TYR A 287 -12.61 -10.79 1.29
C TYR A 287 -11.86 -9.51 1.62
N ASN A 288 -10.67 -9.60 2.23
CA ASN A 288 -9.89 -8.42 2.57
C ASN A 288 -9.46 -7.63 1.33
N LEU A 289 -9.07 -8.31 0.26
CA LEU A 289 -8.76 -7.70 -1.03
C LEU A 289 -9.97 -6.92 -1.58
N TRP A 290 -11.16 -7.54 -1.58
CA TRP A 290 -12.40 -6.86 -1.95
C TRP A 290 -12.68 -5.65 -1.05
N ALA A 291 -12.55 -5.84 0.26
CA ALA A 291 -12.84 -4.81 1.25
C ALA A 291 -11.96 -3.58 1.06
N TYR A 292 -10.66 -3.74 0.81
CA TYR A 292 -9.78 -2.61 0.50
C TYR A 292 -10.19 -1.84 -0.76
N GLY A 293 -10.76 -2.50 -1.77
CA GLY A 293 -11.37 -1.83 -2.91
C GLY A 293 -12.55 -0.93 -2.51
N VAL A 294 -13.40 -1.41 -1.59
CA VAL A 294 -14.50 -0.61 -1.02
C VAL A 294 -13.96 0.55 -0.18
N VAL A 295 -12.93 0.31 0.65
CA VAL A 295 -12.27 1.37 1.44
C VAL A 295 -11.72 2.45 0.53
N ASN A 296 -11.05 2.08 -0.55
CA ASN A 296 -10.54 3.04 -1.54
C ASN A 296 -11.67 3.95 -2.06
N ALA A 297 -12.79 3.34 -2.47
CA ALA A 297 -13.95 4.08 -2.99
C ALA A 297 -14.57 5.00 -1.92
N MET A 298 -14.64 4.54 -0.67
CA MET A 298 -15.15 5.36 0.45
C MET A 298 -14.25 6.57 0.73
N ILE A 299 -12.94 6.39 0.76
CA ILE A 299 -11.98 7.49 0.98
C ILE A 299 -12.08 8.49 -0.17
N LEU A 300 -12.07 8.01 -1.41
CA LEU A 300 -12.17 8.85 -2.59
C LEU A 300 -13.47 9.69 -2.60
N ALA A 301 -14.59 9.11 -2.17
CA ALA A 301 -15.88 9.81 -2.12
C ALA A 301 -15.96 10.87 -1.01
N ASN A 302 -15.25 10.69 0.10
CA ASN A 302 -15.36 11.53 1.30
C ASN A 302 -14.24 12.56 1.45
N HIS A 303 -13.09 12.32 0.82
CA HIS A 303 -11.92 13.19 0.98
C HIS A 303 -11.94 14.34 -0.04
N ASN A 304 -11.72 15.58 0.42
CA ASN A 304 -11.79 16.78 -0.41
C ASN A 304 -10.49 17.12 -1.17
N GLY A 305 -9.52 16.21 -1.15
CA GLY A 305 -8.20 16.38 -1.77
C GLY A 305 -7.30 17.42 -1.09
N LYS A 306 -7.61 17.83 0.15
CA LYS A 306 -6.86 18.85 0.87
C LYS A 306 -6.46 18.42 2.27
N PHE A 307 -5.27 18.83 2.68
CA PHE A 307 -4.86 18.81 4.08
C PHE A 307 -5.46 20.03 4.79
N ASN A 308 -6.30 19.78 5.80
CA ASN A 308 -7.06 20.82 6.51
C ASN A 308 -6.45 21.21 7.86
N GLU A 309 -5.49 20.43 8.36
CA GLU A 309 -4.98 20.50 9.74
C GLU A 309 -3.63 21.22 9.76
N ARG A 310 -3.64 22.52 9.43
CA ARG A 310 -2.42 23.32 9.45
C ARG A 310 -1.91 23.48 10.88
N LEU A 311 -0.62 23.18 11.08
CA LEU A 311 0.03 23.42 12.35
C LEU A 311 0.06 24.94 12.58
N GLN A 312 -0.61 25.40 13.65
CA GLN A 312 -0.35 26.73 14.17
C GLN A 312 0.99 26.66 14.88
N ASP A 313 2.01 27.34 14.36
CA ASP A 313 3.32 27.45 15.01
C ASP A 313 3.13 28.22 16.33
N LEU A 314 2.81 27.49 17.39
CA LEU A 314 3.06 27.93 18.76
C LEU A 314 4.47 27.43 19.06
N PHE A 315 5.43 28.36 19.03
CA PHE A 315 6.85 28.20 19.36
C PHE A 315 7.78 27.72 18.23
N ASP A 316 8.22 28.68 17.41
CA ASP A 316 9.58 28.69 16.87
C ASP A 316 10.39 29.74 17.66
N GLU A 317 11.15 29.30 18.67
CA GLU A 317 12.35 29.97 19.23
C GLU A 317 13.54 29.00 19.10
#